data_AF-A0A961H153-F1
#
_entry.id   AF-A0A961H153-F1
#
_cell.length_a   1.000
_cell.length_b   1.000
_cell.length_c   1.000
_cell.angle_alpha   90.00
_cell.angle_beta   90.00
_cell.angle_gamma   90.00
#
_symmetry.space_group_name_H-M   'P 1'
#
loop_
_entity.id
_entity.type
_entity.pdbx_description
1 polymer ?
#
loop_
_entity_poly.entity_id
_entity_poly.type
_entity_poly.pdbx_seq_one_letter_code
_entity_poly.pdbx_strand_id
1 'polypeptide(L)'
;REKLQERLAKLAGGVAVINVGAATETEMKEKKARVEDALHATRAAVEEGIVPGGGVALIRAQAAIGDLGLSGDEKTGAEIVARAIEAPLRQLSANAGVEGALIVEQVKRGKGNEGYNVATATYEDLIKAGVVDPAKVTRSALQNAASISGLLLTTECLIADIPKEEPADAGHSHDHGGMM
;
A
#
# COMPACT_ATOMS: atom_id res chain seq x y z
N ARG A 1 -24.17 9.28 0.68
CA ARG A 1 -23.42 10.46 0.21
C ARG A 1 -23.27 10.46 -1.32
N GLU A 2 -22.86 9.34 -1.94
CA GLU A 2 -22.74 9.20 -3.41
C GLU A 2 -24.02 9.49 -4.21
N LYS A 3 -25.18 8.90 -3.84
CA LYS A 3 -26.45 9.16 -4.56
C LYS A 3 -26.87 10.64 -4.57
N LEU A 4 -26.47 11.42 -3.56
CA LEU A 4 -26.76 12.86 -3.51
C LEU A 4 -25.78 13.65 -4.37
N GLN A 5 -24.50 13.28 -4.36
CA GLN A 5 -23.48 13.87 -5.25
C GLN A 5 -23.77 13.58 -6.72
N GLU A 6 -24.25 12.38 -7.05
CA GLU A 6 -24.63 12.02 -8.42
C GLU A 6 -25.79 12.89 -8.93
N ARG A 7 -26.81 13.12 -8.09
CA ARG A 7 -27.94 14.00 -8.43
C ARG A 7 -27.50 15.45 -8.59
N LEU A 8 -26.64 15.94 -7.71
CA LEU A 8 -26.07 17.28 -7.80
C LEU A 8 -25.23 17.45 -9.08
N ALA A 9 -24.39 16.45 -9.40
CA ALA A 9 -23.57 16.47 -10.61
C ALA A 9 -24.41 16.46 -11.88
N LYS A 10 -25.52 15.69 -11.91
CA LYS A 10 -26.50 15.71 -13.02
C LYS A 10 -27.15 17.08 -13.20
N LEU A 11 -27.51 17.76 -12.11
CA LEU A 11 -28.08 19.12 -12.14
C LEU A 11 -27.07 20.17 -12.60
N ALA A 12 -25.80 20.02 -12.22
CA ALA A 12 -24.72 20.92 -12.61
C ALA A 12 -24.12 20.62 -14.00
N GLY A 13 -24.58 19.57 -14.69
CA GLY A 13 -23.97 19.09 -15.95
C GLY A 13 -22.55 18.55 -15.79
N GLY A 14 -22.10 18.27 -14.55
CA GLY A 14 -20.73 17.92 -14.20
C GLY A 14 -20.47 16.42 -14.12
N VAL A 15 -21.14 15.61 -14.95
CA VAL A 15 -20.91 14.14 -14.97
C VAL A 15 -19.93 13.81 -16.08
N ALA A 16 -18.71 13.40 -15.71
CA ALA A 16 -17.74 12.83 -16.63
C ALA A 16 -17.84 11.29 -16.59
N VAL A 17 -17.79 10.66 -17.77
CA VAL A 17 -17.78 9.20 -17.93
C VAL A 17 -16.53 8.80 -18.70
N ILE A 18 -15.73 7.88 -18.13
CA ILE A 18 -14.55 7.33 -18.78
C ILE A 18 -14.88 5.93 -19.28
N ASN A 19 -14.91 5.76 -20.60
CA ASN A 19 -15.13 4.46 -21.23
C ASN A 19 -13.78 3.76 -21.44
N VAL A 20 -13.54 2.65 -20.74
CA VAL A 20 -12.29 1.89 -20.83
C VAL A 20 -12.45 0.72 -21.79
N GLY A 21 -11.64 0.71 -22.85
CA GLY A 21 -11.56 -0.39 -23.81
C GLY A 21 -10.20 -1.09 -23.81
N ALA A 22 -10.20 -2.37 -24.19
CA ALA A 22 -9.02 -3.24 -24.34
C ALA A 22 -9.30 -4.36 -25.35
N ALA A 23 -8.26 -5.10 -25.76
CA ALA A 23 -8.37 -6.16 -26.77
C ALA A 23 -8.98 -7.46 -26.22
N THR A 24 -8.84 -7.70 -24.92
CA THR A 24 -9.41 -8.86 -24.22
C THR A 24 -10.17 -8.41 -22.97
N GLU A 25 -11.10 -9.24 -22.48
CA GLU A 25 -11.87 -8.95 -21.27
C GLU A 25 -10.96 -8.86 -20.03
N THR A 26 -9.96 -9.74 -19.93
CA THR A 26 -8.99 -9.73 -18.81
C THR A 26 -8.22 -8.42 -18.76
N GLU A 27 -7.72 -7.96 -19.90
CA GLU A 27 -7.02 -6.67 -20.01
C GLU A 27 -7.96 -5.50 -19.71
N MET A 28 -9.22 -5.56 -20.18
CA MET A 28 -10.22 -4.52 -19.91
C MET A 28 -10.46 -4.37 -18.41
N LYS A 29 -10.57 -5.48 -17.67
CA LYS A 29 -10.79 -5.48 -16.21
C LYS A 29 -9.62 -4.84 -15.47
N GLU A 30 -8.39 -5.21 -15.81
CA GLU A 30 -7.18 -4.64 -15.20
C GLU A 30 -7.06 -3.13 -15.48
N LYS A 31 -7.25 -2.73 -16.74
CA LYS A 31 -7.17 -1.32 -17.13
C LYS A 31 -8.28 -0.49 -16.49
N LYS A 32 -9.47 -1.05 -16.36
CA LYS A 32 -10.59 -0.41 -15.65
C LYS A 32 -10.26 -0.21 -14.18
N ALA A 33 -9.75 -1.24 -13.49
CA ALA A 33 -9.35 -1.14 -12.09
C ALA A 33 -8.28 -0.05 -11.88
N ARG A 34 -7.27 0.04 -12.77
CA ARG A 34 -6.26 1.11 -12.72
C ARG A 34 -6.86 2.51 -12.85
N VAL A 35 -7.87 2.69 -13.70
CA VAL A 35 -8.54 4.00 -13.86
C VAL A 35 -9.37 4.34 -12.61
N GLU A 36 -10.04 3.36 -12.02
CA GLU A 36 -10.78 3.53 -10.77
C GLU A 36 -9.84 3.91 -9.61
N ASP A 37 -8.70 3.21 -9.48
CA ASP A 37 -7.68 3.53 -8.48
C ASP A 37 -7.11 4.95 -8.66
N ALA A 38 -6.81 5.36 -9.90
CA ALA A 38 -6.34 6.71 -10.20
C ALA A 38 -7.38 7.80 -9.83
N LEU A 39 -8.67 7.52 -10.06
CA LEU A 39 -9.76 8.41 -9.65
C LEU A 39 -9.82 8.56 -8.13
N HIS A 40 -9.71 7.44 -7.39
CA HIS A 40 -9.73 7.45 -5.93
C HIS A 40 -8.50 8.16 -5.35
N ALA A 41 -7.31 7.91 -5.90
CA ALA A 41 -6.08 8.60 -5.52
C ALA A 41 -6.19 10.12 -5.75
N THR A 42 -6.72 10.54 -6.90
CA THR A 42 -6.92 11.97 -7.22
C THR A 42 -7.90 12.62 -6.25
N ARG A 43 -9.01 11.95 -5.91
CA ARG A 43 -9.96 12.44 -4.90
C ARG A 43 -9.29 12.61 -3.53
N ALA A 44 -8.51 11.62 -3.11
CA ALA A 44 -7.77 11.68 -1.85
C ALA A 44 -6.71 12.79 -1.83
N ALA A 45 -6.04 13.02 -2.95
CA ALA A 45 -5.05 14.09 -3.12
C ALA A 45 -5.69 15.48 -3.04
N VAL A 46 -6.89 15.66 -3.57
CA VAL A 46 -7.64 16.92 -3.46
C VAL A 46 -8.09 17.19 -2.02
N GLU A 47 -8.41 16.14 -1.26
CA GLU A 47 -8.90 16.27 0.12
C GLU A 47 -7.80 16.63 1.14
N GLU A 48 -6.66 15.93 1.12
CA GLU A 48 -5.60 16.10 2.13
C GLU A 48 -4.24 16.51 1.54
N GLY A 49 -4.16 16.76 0.24
CA GLY A 49 -2.91 17.12 -0.45
C GLY A 49 -2.06 15.91 -0.86
N ILE A 50 -0.84 16.21 -1.30
CA ILE A 50 0.14 15.24 -1.79
C ILE A 50 1.44 15.34 -0.97
N VAL A 51 2.17 14.22 -0.92
CA VAL A 51 3.46 14.07 -0.26
C VAL A 51 4.46 13.38 -1.20
N PRO A 52 5.79 13.49 -0.98
CA PRO A 52 6.76 12.73 -1.77
C PRO A 52 6.50 11.23 -1.59
N GLY A 53 6.34 10.53 -2.71
CA GLY A 53 5.96 9.12 -2.71
C GLY A 53 7.11 8.18 -2.39
N GLY A 54 6.97 6.91 -2.77
CA GLY A 54 8.05 5.92 -2.64
C GLY A 54 8.47 5.66 -1.20
N GLY A 55 7.57 5.89 -0.22
CA GLY A 55 7.87 5.73 1.19
C GLY A 55 8.75 6.85 1.80
N VAL A 56 9.14 7.88 1.03
CA VAL A 56 9.95 9.00 1.54
C VAL A 56 9.20 9.75 2.63
N ALA A 57 7.92 10.09 2.42
CA ALA A 57 7.11 10.78 3.42
C ALA A 57 7.11 10.05 4.79
N LEU A 58 7.02 8.72 4.76
CA LEU A 58 7.08 7.88 5.96
C LEU A 58 8.46 7.92 6.63
N ILE A 59 9.54 7.83 5.85
CA ILE A 59 10.91 7.96 6.38
C ILE A 59 11.13 9.34 7.00
N ARG A 60 10.63 10.42 6.39
CA ARG A 60 10.74 11.77 6.94
C ARG A 60 10.01 11.91 8.28
N ALA A 61 8.91 11.17 8.46
CA ALA A 61 8.16 11.14 9.71
C ALA A 61 8.93 10.45 10.86
N GLN A 62 10.01 9.69 10.60
CA GLN A 62 10.82 9.07 11.66
C GLN A 62 11.37 10.09 12.67
N ALA A 63 11.75 11.29 12.22
CA ALA A 63 12.30 12.32 13.10
C ALA A 63 11.32 12.67 14.23
N ALA A 64 10.03 12.79 13.91
CA ALA A 64 8.99 13.12 14.88
C ALA A 64 8.77 12.00 15.93
N ILE A 65 9.12 10.75 15.62
CA ILE A 65 9.00 9.63 16.57
C ILE A 65 10.07 9.74 17.67
N GLY A 66 11.28 10.21 17.33
CA GLY A 66 12.38 10.36 18.28
C GLY A 66 12.12 11.44 19.34
N ASP A 67 11.31 12.44 19.01
CA ASP A 67 11.03 13.60 19.86
C ASP A 67 9.92 13.36 20.90
N LEU A 68 9.32 12.16 20.93
CA LEU A 68 8.17 11.87 21.79
C LEU A 68 8.51 11.72 23.29
N GLY A 69 9.79 11.68 23.67
CA GLY A 69 10.21 11.62 25.08
C GLY A 69 9.77 10.33 25.83
N LEU A 70 9.52 9.25 25.09
CA LEU A 70 9.00 7.99 25.64
C LEU A 70 10.08 7.19 26.38
N SER A 71 9.65 6.33 27.31
CA SER A 71 10.53 5.48 28.12
C SER A 71 9.96 4.07 28.30
N GLY A 72 10.79 3.12 28.75
CA GLY A 72 10.37 1.72 28.96
C GLY A 72 9.78 1.08 27.70
N ASP A 73 8.68 0.34 27.86
CA ASP A 73 8.02 -0.39 26.77
C ASP A 73 7.39 0.54 25.72
N GLU A 74 7.00 1.76 26.09
CA GLU A 74 6.49 2.75 25.14
C GLU A 74 7.57 3.16 24.13
N LYS A 75 8.82 3.29 24.60
CA LYS A 75 9.97 3.55 23.72
C LYS A 75 10.20 2.38 22.76
N THR A 76 10.10 1.15 23.24
CA THR A 76 10.19 -0.05 22.38
C THR A 76 9.09 -0.04 21.31
N GLY A 77 7.87 0.34 21.67
CA GLY A 77 6.76 0.53 20.72
C GLY A 77 7.07 1.57 19.64
N ALA A 78 7.64 2.71 20.02
CA ALA A 78 8.07 3.74 19.09
C ALA A 78 9.16 3.23 18.13
N GLU A 79 10.13 2.46 18.62
CA GLU A 79 11.20 1.85 17.81
C GLU A 79 10.66 0.78 16.84
N ILE A 80 9.57 0.09 17.18
CA ILE A 80 8.86 -0.82 16.26
C ILE A 80 8.29 -0.02 15.09
N VAL A 81 7.57 1.08 15.36
CA VAL A 81 7.00 1.93 14.30
C VAL A 81 8.10 2.54 13.45
N ALA A 82 9.16 3.06 14.07
CA ALA A 82 10.29 3.65 13.37
C ALA A 82 10.92 2.66 12.37
N ARG A 83 11.06 1.39 12.72
CA ARG A 83 11.56 0.36 11.79
C ARG A 83 10.53 -0.02 10.73
N ALA A 84 9.26 -0.15 11.11
CA ALA A 84 8.19 -0.60 10.22
C ALA A 84 7.95 0.37 9.05
N ILE A 85 8.06 1.68 9.29
CA ILE A 85 7.82 2.69 8.26
C ILE A 85 8.89 2.75 7.15
N GLU A 86 10.01 2.04 7.31
CA GLU A 86 11.00 1.83 6.25
C GLU A 86 10.60 0.71 5.28
N ALA A 87 9.73 -0.21 5.73
CA ALA A 87 9.36 -1.42 4.97
C ALA A 87 8.80 -1.11 3.56
N PRO A 88 7.97 -0.08 3.34
CA PRO A 88 7.47 0.24 2.00
C PRO A 88 8.58 0.53 0.99
N LEU A 89 9.57 1.36 1.34
CA LEU A 89 10.69 1.66 0.44
C LEU A 89 11.62 0.45 0.27
N ARG A 90 11.85 -0.34 1.33
CA ARG A 90 12.60 -1.60 1.22
C ARG A 90 11.94 -2.57 0.26
N GLN A 91 10.62 -2.72 0.35
CA GLN A 91 9.86 -3.62 -0.51
C GLN A 91 9.88 -3.14 -1.97
N LEU A 92 9.69 -1.83 -2.22
CA LEU A 92 9.82 -1.27 -3.56
C LEU A 92 11.21 -1.50 -4.16
N SER A 93 12.25 -1.31 -3.36
CA SER A 93 13.65 -1.54 -3.75
C SER A 93 13.91 -3.02 -4.05
N ALA A 94 13.42 -3.93 -3.21
CA ALA A 94 13.54 -5.37 -3.41
C ALA A 94 12.82 -5.83 -4.69
N ASN A 95 11.62 -5.29 -4.97
CA ASN A 95 10.89 -5.59 -6.20
C ASN A 95 11.65 -5.12 -7.46
N ALA A 96 12.50 -4.09 -7.34
CA ALA A 96 13.37 -3.60 -8.39
C ALA A 96 14.75 -4.28 -8.41
N GLY A 97 14.99 -5.28 -7.55
CA GLY A 97 16.24 -6.03 -7.51
C GLY A 97 17.43 -5.25 -6.91
N VAL A 98 17.18 -4.19 -6.14
CA VAL A 98 18.22 -3.40 -5.47
C VAL A 98 18.16 -3.54 -3.96
N GLU A 99 19.31 -3.35 -3.30
CA GLU A 99 19.45 -3.55 -1.86
C GLU A 99 18.72 -2.45 -1.05
N GLY A 100 17.52 -2.78 -0.56
CA GLY A 100 16.63 -1.82 0.09
C GLY A 100 17.20 -1.18 1.36
N ALA A 101 18.06 -1.87 2.11
CA ALA A 101 18.69 -1.30 3.30
C ALA A 101 19.59 -0.10 2.94
N LEU A 102 20.39 -0.22 1.87
CA LEU A 102 21.25 0.87 1.39
C LEU A 102 20.43 2.05 0.87
N ILE A 103 19.34 1.76 0.13
CA ILE A 103 18.46 2.80 -0.39
C ILE A 103 17.82 3.59 0.74
N VAL A 104 17.25 2.91 1.74
CA VAL A 104 16.64 3.57 2.90
C VAL A 104 17.64 4.43 3.66
N GLU A 105 18.83 3.89 3.96
CA GLU A 105 19.86 4.66 4.67
C GLU A 105 20.28 5.92 3.91
N GLN A 106 20.40 5.83 2.58
CA GLN A 106 20.69 7.01 1.78
C GLN A 106 19.52 8.01 1.77
N VAL A 107 18.28 7.54 1.65
CA VAL A 107 17.09 8.41 1.70
C VAL A 107 16.98 9.10 3.06
N LYS A 108 17.25 8.42 4.18
CA LYS A 108 17.26 9.01 5.53
C LYS A 108 18.22 10.21 5.66
N ARG A 109 19.37 10.16 4.99
CA ARG A 109 20.36 11.25 4.98
C ARG A 109 19.92 12.47 4.17
N GLY A 110 19.06 12.27 3.17
CA GLY A 110 18.46 13.33 2.36
C GLY A 110 17.45 14.18 3.14
N LYS A 111 17.02 15.28 2.53
CA LYS A 111 16.06 16.23 3.15
C LYS A 111 14.88 16.51 2.25
N GLY A 112 13.76 16.93 2.85
CA GLY A 112 12.55 17.29 2.12
C GLY A 112 12.10 16.17 1.19
N ASN A 113 11.99 16.50 -0.10
CA ASN A 113 11.44 15.63 -1.15
C ASN A 113 12.49 14.72 -1.80
N GLU A 114 13.76 14.81 -1.42
CA GLU A 114 14.81 13.96 -1.96
C GLU A 114 14.52 12.50 -1.62
N GLY A 115 14.48 11.67 -2.65
CA GLY A 115 14.14 10.26 -2.54
C GLY A 115 14.79 9.44 -3.64
N TYR A 116 14.59 8.12 -3.57
CA TYR A 116 15.04 7.21 -4.61
C TYR A 116 13.88 6.90 -5.55
N ASN A 117 14.01 7.32 -6.81
CA ASN A 117 13.06 6.95 -7.86
C ASN A 117 13.42 5.55 -8.36
N VAL A 118 12.59 4.58 -8.00
CA VAL A 118 12.80 3.16 -8.34
C VAL A 118 12.67 2.90 -9.83
N ALA A 119 11.88 3.69 -10.56
CA ALA A 119 11.68 3.52 -12.00
C ALA A 119 12.90 3.93 -12.83
N THR A 120 13.63 4.95 -12.38
CA THR A 120 14.83 5.49 -13.05
C THR A 120 16.14 5.10 -12.37
N ALA A 121 16.07 4.49 -11.19
CA ALA A 121 17.20 4.15 -10.33
C ALA A 121 18.08 5.36 -9.93
N THR A 122 17.47 6.53 -9.74
CA THR A 122 18.17 7.79 -9.41
C THR A 122 17.67 8.41 -8.12
N TYR A 123 18.56 9.13 -7.42
CA TYR A 123 18.18 9.99 -6.30
C TYR A 123 17.81 11.37 -6.82
N GLU A 124 16.59 11.81 -6.55
CA GLU A 124 16.08 13.09 -7.06
C GLU A 124 14.93 13.62 -6.18
N ASP A 125 14.46 14.83 -6.49
CA ASP A 125 13.27 15.40 -5.89
C ASP A 125 12.03 14.69 -6.45
N LEU A 126 11.43 13.82 -5.65
CA LEU A 126 10.33 12.96 -6.10
C LEU A 126 9.08 13.75 -6.50
N ILE A 127 8.84 14.91 -5.89
CA ILE A 127 7.70 15.76 -6.29
C ILE A 127 7.95 16.32 -7.69
N LYS A 128 9.16 16.80 -7.98
CA LYS A 128 9.51 17.28 -9.32
C LYS A 128 9.52 16.17 -10.36
N ALA A 129 9.91 14.95 -9.96
CA ALA A 129 9.86 13.76 -10.80
C ALA A 129 8.43 13.21 -11.02
N GLY A 130 7.42 13.75 -10.32
CA GLY A 130 6.02 13.31 -10.41
C GLY A 130 5.72 12.03 -9.62
N VAL A 131 6.63 11.58 -8.77
CA VAL A 131 6.45 10.43 -7.87
C VAL A 131 5.85 10.94 -6.55
N VAL A 132 4.52 11.05 -6.54
CA VAL A 132 3.75 11.62 -5.43
C VAL A 132 2.68 10.66 -4.95
N ASP A 133 2.44 10.67 -3.64
CA ASP A 133 1.37 9.90 -3.02
C ASP A 133 0.34 10.86 -2.39
N PRO A 134 -0.97 10.55 -2.41
CA PRO A 134 -1.95 11.28 -1.63
C PRO A 134 -1.63 11.18 -0.13
N ALA A 135 -1.59 12.32 0.56
CA ALA A 135 -1.27 12.36 2.00
C ALA A 135 -2.22 11.49 2.82
N LYS A 136 -3.52 11.54 2.48
CA LYS A 136 -4.57 10.73 3.08
C LYS A 136 -4.27 9.23 3.03
N VAL A 137 -3.76 8.74 1.90
CA VAL A 137 -3.49 7.31 1.70
C VAL A 137 -2.32 6.88 2.58
N THR A 138 -1.23 7.64 2.56
CA THR A 138 -0.05 7.37 3.39
C THR A 138 -0.40 7.33 4.88
N ARG A 139 -1.14 8.34 5.36
CA ARG A 139 -1.62 8.42 6.75
C ARG A 139 -2.55 7.26 7.12
N SER A 140 -3.55 7.00 6.28
CA SER A 140 -4.56 5.96 6.56
C SER A 140 -3.96 4.57 6.54
N ALA A 141 -3.02 4.30 5.62
CA ALA A 141 -2.31 3.03 5.56
C ALA A 141 -1.53 2.76 6.86
N LEU A 142 -0.77 3.75 7.35
CA LEU A 142 -0.04 3.62 8.61
C LEU A 142 -0.98 3.43 9.81
N GLN A 143 -2.05 4.23 9.90
CA GLN A 143 -3.02 4.14 11.00
C GLN A 143 -3.73 2.78 11.05
N ASN A 144 -4.16 2.26 9.90
CA ASN A 144 -4.82 0.95 9.83
C ASN A 144 -3.83 -0.18 10.17
N ALA A 145 -2.60 -0.11 9.65
CA ALA A 145 -1.56 -1.09 9.98
C ALA A 145 -1.23 -1.10 11.48
N ALA A 146 -1.06 0.07 12.08
CA ALA A 146 -0.80 0.21 13.51
C ALA A 146 -1.98 -0.29 14.37
N SER A 147 -3.21 -0.01 13.95
CA SER A 147 -4.44 -0.45 14.64
C SER A 147 -4.52 -1.98 14.73
N ILE A 148 -4.36 -2.68 13.60
CA ILE A 148 -4.38 -4.15 13.57
C ILE A 148 -3.18 -4.73 14.32
N SER A 149 -1.99 -4.15 14.14
CA SER A 149 -0.79 -4.64 14.83
C SER A 149 -0.91 -4.51 16.35
N GLY A 150 -1.45 -3.37 16.84
CA GLY A 150 -1.70 -3.16 18.26
C GLY A 150 -2.66 -4.20 18.85
N LEU A 151 -3.75 -4.50 18.13
CA LEU A 151 -4.69 -5.56 18.53
C LEU A 151 -3.99 -6.92 18.64
N LEU A 152 -3.22 -7.30 17.61
CA LEU A 152 -2.52 -8.59 17.57
C LEU A 152 -1.45 -8.72 18.67
N LEU A 153 -0.70 -7.66 18.96
CA LEU A 153 0.33 -7.66 20.01
C LEU A 153 -0.26 -7.87 21.41
N THR A 154 -1.53 -7.52 21.62
CA THR A 154 -2.25 -7.71 22.89
C THR A 154 -3.07 -9.00 22.96
N THR A 155 -3.02 -9.83 21.91
CA THR A 155 -3.80 -11.07 21.83
C THR A 155 -3.07 -12.20 22.54
N GLU A 156 -3.54 -12.56 23.74
CA GLU A 156 -2.98 -13.66 24.54
C GLU A 156 -3.56 -15.04 24.18
N CYS A 157 -4.78 -15.08 23.65
CA CYS A 157 -5.49 -16.33 23.34
C CYS A 157 -6.38 -16.16 22.11
N LEU A 158 -6.48 -17.22 21.30
CA LEU A 158 -7.36 -17.29 20.13
C LEU A 158 -8.19 -18.56 20.21
N ILE A 159 -9.51 -18.42 20.05
CA ILE A 159 -10.44 -19.55 19.92
C ILE A 159 -10.79 -19.69 18.45
N ALA A 160 -10.45 -20.84 17.87
CA ALA A 160 -10.71 -21.16 16.47
C ALA A 160 -11.56 -22.43 16.35
N ASP A 161 -12.28 -22.55 15.24
CA ASP A 161 -12.95 -23.79 14.88
C ASP A 161 -11.92 -24.89 14.60
N ILE A 162 -12.28 -26.14 14.93
CA ILE A 162 -11.46 -27.30 14.59
C ILE A 162 -11.39 -27.40 13.06
N PRO A 163 -10.20 -27.53 12.45
CA PRO A 163 -10.07 -27.72 11.01
C PRO A 163 -10.94 -28.89 10.55
N LYS A 164 -11.79 -28.65 9.56
CA LYS A 164 -12.57 -29.73 8.93
C LYS A 164 -11.63 -30.51 8.02
N GLU A 165 -11.66 -31.83 8.11
CA GLU A 165 -11.02 -32.67 7.10
C GLU A 165 -11.75 -32.44 5.77
N GLU A 166 -11.04 -31.92 4.77
CA GLU A 166 -11.55 -31.93 3.40
C GLU A 166 -11.58 -33.39 2.93
N PRO A 167 -12.69 -33.86 2.31
CA PRO A 167 -12.72 -35.19 1.75
C PRO A 167 -11.55 -35.30 0.76
N ALA A 168 -10.65 -36.25 1.01
CA ALA A 168 -9.59 -36.58 0.07
C ALA A 168 -10.23 -36.80 -1.29
N ASP A 169 -9.86 -35.95 -2.24
CA ASP A 169 -10.25 -36.08 -3.64
C ASP A 169 -9.92 -37.52 -4.03
N ALA A 170 -10.96 -38.33 -4.22
CA ALA A 170 -10.83 -39.73 -4.57
C ALA A 170 -10.22 -39.74 -5.96
N GLY A 171 -8.88 -39.79 -5.98
CA GLY A 171 -8.08 -39.81 -7.19
C GLY A 171 -8.70 -40.78 -8.16
N HIS A 172 -9.02 -40.27 -9.34
CA HIS A 172 -9.39 -41.07 -10.50
C HIS A 172 -8.32 -42.14 -10.71
N SER A 173 -8.59 -43.35 -10.19
CA SER A 173 -7.86 -44.55 -10.56
C SER A 173 -8.22 -44.84 -12.00
N HIS A 174 -7.36 -44.39 -12.92
CA HIS A 174 -7.28 -44.97 -14.26
C HIS A 174 -6.99 -46.46 -14.08
N ASP A 175 -8.03 -47.27 -14.26
CA ASP A 175 -7.92 -48.72 -14.37
C ASP A 175 -7.25 -49.05 -15.71
N HIS A 176 -5.96 -49.33 -15.66
CA HIS A 176 -5.22 -50.01 -16.71
C HIS A 176 -5.24 -51.51 -16.45
N GLY A 177 -6.20 -52.21 -17.05
CA GLY A 177 -6.20 -53.67 -17.20
C GLY A 177 -7.39 -54.08 -18.06
N GLY A 178 -7.25 -54.30 -19.37
CA GLY A 178 -6.56 -55.47 -19.89
C GLY A 178 -7.51 -56.67 -19.92
N MET A 179 -8.39 -56.75 -20.92
CA MET A 179 -8.99 -58.01 -21.36
C MET A 179 -9.03 -58.05 -22.89
N MET A 180 -8.63 -59.22 -23.40
CA MET A 180 -8.61 -59.67 -24.79
C MET A 180 -9.97 -59.54 -25.48
#